data_AF-A0A6N1B861-F1
#
_entry.id   AF-A0A6N1B861-F1
#
_cell.length_a   1.000
_cell.length_b   1.000
_cell.length_c   1.000
_cell.angle_alpha   90.00
_cell.angle_beta   90.00
_cell.angle_gamma   90.00
#
_symmetry.space_group_name_H-M   'P 1'
#
loop_
_entity.id
_entity.type
_entity.pdbx_description
1 polymer ?
#
loop_
_entity_poly.entity_id
_entity_poly.type
_entity_poly.pdbx_seq_one_letter_code
_entity_poly.pdbx_strand_id
1 'polypeptide(L)'
;MMKELKPHDPNHPYVRTMKGCGHGVPFTEYCVDCEVVSLHEQYKRAVRTVQSTRNNLRRLGYPLPGCTSTPHPINGQHASETGKESGSHE
;
A
#
# COMPACT_ATOMS: atom_id res chain seq x y z
N MET A 1 7.93 9.97 -25.47
CA MET A 1 7.13 8.90 -26.11
C MET A 1 6.74 7.92 -25.01
N MET A 2 5.45 7.74 -24.72
CA MET A 2 5.02 6.74 -23.73
C MET A 2 5.06 5.37 -24.41
N LYS A 3 5.78 4.41 -23.82
CA LYS A 3 5.89 3.05 -24.34
C LYS A 3 4.60 2.30 -23.98
N GLU A 4 3.91 1.80 -24.99
CA GLU A 4 2.68 1.04 -24.81
C GLU A 4 3.00 -0.37 -24.27
N LEU A 5 2.24 -0.82 -23.27
CA LEU A 5 2.44 -2.12 -22.63
C LEU A 5 2.00 -3.24 -23.59
N LYS A 6 2.89 -4.21 -23.85
CA LYS A 6 2.53 -5.34 -24.69
C LYS A 6 1.41 -6.16 -24.03
N PRO A 7 0.37 -6.60 -24.76
CA PRO A 7 -0.68 -7.43 -24.17
C PRO A 7 -0.13 -8.77 -23.70
N HIS A 8 -0.60 -9.22 -22.53
CA HIS A 8 -0.27 -10.52 -21.97
C HIS A 8 -1.13 -11.62 -22.61
N ASP A 9 -0.52 -12.58 -23.29
CA ASP A 9 -1.22 -13.75 -23.85
C ASP A 9 -1.19 -14.95 -22.87
N PRO A 10 -2.33 -15.33 -22.27
CA PRO A 10 -2.40 -16.49 -21.37
C PRO A 10 -2.17 -17.83 -22.08
N ASN A 11 -2.34 -17.90 -23.40
CA ASN A 11 -2.15 -19.12 -24.19
C ASN A 11 -0.74 -19.23 -24.79
N HIS A 12 0.15 -18.29 -24.47
CA HIS A 12 1.52 -18.29 -24.97
C HIS A 12 2.23 -19.61 -24.58
N PRO A 13 3.02 -20.24 -25.47
CA PRO A 13 3.69 -21.52 -25.19
C PRO A 13 4.53 -21.49 -23.90
N TYR A 14 5.19 -20.36 -23.61
CA TYR A 14 5.96 -20.19 -22.38
C TYR A 14 5.11 -20.17 -21.11
N VAL A 15 3.89 -19.62 -21.16
CA VAL A 15 2.94 -19.67 -20.03
C VAL A 15 2.42 -21.09 -19.88
N ARG A 16 1.98 -21.73 -20.97
CA ARG A 16 1.43 -23.09 -20.96
C ARG A 16 2.43 -24.15 -20.49
N THR A 17 3.72 -23.92 -20.75
CA THR A 17 4.80 -24.83 -20.32
C THR A 17 5.48 -24.37 -19.03
N MET A 18 4.99 -23.29 -18.39
CA MET A 18 5.57 -22.71 -17.17
C MET A 18 7.06 -22.35 -17.29
N LYS A 19 7.51 -21.99 -18.49
CA LYS A 19 8.92 -21.63 -18.80
C LYS A 19 9.14 -20.12 -18.92
N GLY A 20 8.06 -19.32 -18.98
CA GLY A 20 8.13 -17.87 -19.13
C GLY A 20 6.78 -17.19 -19.03
N CYS A 21 6.76 -15.90 -19.29
CA CYS A 21 5.56 -15.06 -19.18
C CYS A 21 4.76 -14.98 -20.48
N GLY A 22 3.54 -14.43 -20.40
CA GLY A 22 2.65 -14.22 -21.55
C GLY A 22 3.08 -13.13 -22.53
N HIS A 23 4.20 -12.43 -22.26
CA HIS A 23 4.80 -11.48 -23.20
C HIS A 23 5.84 -12.13 -24.13
N GLY A 24 6.15 -13.41 -23.90
CA GLY A 24 7.11 -14.19 -24.70
C GLY A 24 8.55 -14.14 -24.19
N VAL A 25 8.76 -13.82 -22.92
CA VAL A 25 10.08 -13.80 -22.28
C VAL A 25 10.21 -15.01 -21.34
N PRO A 26 11.28 -15.80 -21.43
CA PRO A 26 11.53 -16.91 -20.49
C PRO A 26 11.78 -16.37 -19.08
N PHE A 27 11.47 -17.17 -18.05
CA PHE A 27 11.64 -16.72 -16.65
C PHE A 27 13.10 -16.53 -16.21
N THR A 28 14.06 -17.00 -17.02
CA THR A 28 15.48 -16.72 -16.83
C THR A 28 15.87 -15.30 -17.22
N GLU A 29 15.00 -14.59 -17.95
CA GLU A 29 15.25 -13.27 -18.50
C GLU A 29 14.30 -12.22 -17.90
N TYR A 30 14.76 -10.97 -17.87
CA TYR A 30 13.97 -9.86 -17.36
C TYR A 30 12.90 -9.41 -18.36
N CYS A 31 11.65 -9.34 -17.89
CA CYS A 31 10.50 -8.85 -18.66
C CYS A 31 9.97 -7.54 -18.07
N VAL A 32 10.28 -6.41 -18.71
CA VAL A 32 9.83 -5.07 -18.28
C VAL A 32 8.32 -4.93 -18.22
N ASP A 33 7.59 -5.56 -19.14
CA ASP A 33 6.13 -5.50 -19.16
C ASP A 33 5.52 -6.21 -17.94
N CYS A 34 6.11 -7.33 -17.51
CA CYS A 34 5.72 -8.02 -16.26
C CYS A 34 6.03 -7.20 -15.01
N GLU A 35 7.16 -6.47 -15.01
CA GLU A 35 7.51 -5.57 -13.91
C GLU A 35 6.45 -4.46 -13.78
N VAL A 36 6.09 -3.81 -14.90
CA VAL A 36 5.07 -2.77 -14.91
C VAL A 36 3.70 -3.29 -14.42
N VAL A 37 3.29 -4.49 -14.86
CA VAL A 37 2.06 -5.11 -14.35
C VAL A 37 2.13 -5.34 -12.84
N SER A 38 3.28 -5.81 -12.34
CA SER A 38 3.51 -6.04 -10.92
C SER A 38 3.45 -4.74 -10.12
N LEU A 39 4.07 -3.67 -10.62
CA LEU A 39 4.03 -2.34 -10.01
C LEU A 39 2.62 -1.76 -9.98
N HIS A 40 1.82 -1.92 -11.05
CA HIS A 40 0.42 -1.50 -11.06
C HIS A 40 -0.41 -2.23 -9.99
N GLU A 41 -0.19 -3.52 -9.81
CA GLU A 41 -0.87 -4.30 -8.77
C GLU A 41 -0.42 -3.89 -7.37
N GLN A 42 0.89 -3.66 -7.17
CA GLN A 42 1.43 -3.12 -5.92
C GLN A 42 0.81 -1.75 -5.58
N TYR A 43 0.70 -0.86 -6.56
CA TYR A 43 0.07 0.45 -6.39
C TYR A 43 -1.40 0.31 -5.96
N LYS A 44 -2.18 -0.54 -6.63
CA LYS A 44 -3.57 -0.81 -6.26
C LYS A 44 -3.69 -1.32 -4.82
N ARG A 45 -2.80 -2.22 -4.40
CA ARG A 45 -2.76 -2.73 -3.01
C ARG A 45 -2.41 -1.63 -2.03
N ALA A 46 -1.39 -0.82 -2.32
CA ALA A 46 -0.99 0.30 -1.46
C ALA A 46 -2.14 1.28 -1.23
N VAL A 47 -2.87 1.65 -2.29
CA VAL A 47 -4.06 2.53 -2.19
C VAL A 47 -5.12 1.92 -1.28
N ARG A 48 -5.44 0.62 -1.45
CA ARG A 48 -6.43 -0.07 -0.60
C ARG A 48 -5.99 -0.11 0.86
N THR A 49 -4.70 -0.39 1.11
CA THR A 49 -4.13 -0.40 2.47
C THR A 49 -4.26 0.96 3.12
N VAL A 50 -3.86 2.03 2.41
CA VAL A 50 -3.99 3.41 2.93
C VAL A 50 -5.45 3.73 3.26
N GLN A 51 -6.38 3.38 2.38
CA GLN A 51 -7.80 3.63 2.63
C GLN A 51 -8.33 2.85 3.83
N SER A 52 -7.92 1.58 3.99
CA SER A 52 -8.27 0.75 5.15
C SER A 52 -7.74 1.36 6.45
N THR A 53 -6.47 1.78 6.47
CA THR A 53 -5.87 2.46 7.63
C THR A 53 -6.62 3.74 7.98
N ARG A 54 -6.97 4.57 6.99
CA ARG A 54 -7.77 5.79 7.21
C ARG A 54 -9.15 5.48 7.80
N ASN A 55 -9.83 4.47 7.26
CA ASN A 55 -11.14 4.05 7.77
C ASN A 55 -11.05 3.57 9.23
N ASN A 56 -9.99 2.82 9.57
CA ASN A 56 -9.75 2.36 10.93
C ASN A 56 -9.46 3.51 11.90
N LEU A 57 -8.64 4.49 11.51
CA LEU A 57 -8.38 5.68 12.33
C LEU A 57 -9.67 6.48 12.58
N ARG A 58 -10.48 6.69 11.54
CA ARG A 58 -11.80 7.34 11.67
C ARG A 58 -12.72 6.59 12.62
N ARG A 59 -12.78 5.26 12.51
CA ARG A 59 -13.59 4.40 13.39
C ARG A 59 -13.15 4.51 14.85
N LEU A 60 -11.86 4.66 15.10
CA LEU A 60 -11.29 4.79 16.44
C LEU A 60 -11.31 6.23 16.97
N GLY A 61 -11.73 7.22 16.18
CA GLY A 61 -11.76 8.63 16.58
C GLY A 61 -10.40 9.34 16.57
N TYR A 62 -9.35 8.73 15.98
CA TYR A 62 -8.03 9.35 15.88
C TYR A 62 -7.91 10.22 14.62
N PRO A 63 -7.16 11.34 14.67
CA PRO A 63 -6.93 12.18 13.52
C PRO A 63 -6.16 11.44 12.42
N LEU A 64 -6.43 11.79 11.16
CA LEU A 64 -5.68 11.24 10.03
C LEU A 64 -4.31 11.92 9.90
N PRO A 65 -3.25 11.15 9.58
CA PRO A 65 -1.93 11.72 9.32
C PRO A 65 -1.97 12.62 8.08
N GLY A 66 -1.31 13.78 8.14
CA GLY A 66 -1.28 14.79 7.08
C GLY A 66 -2.43 15.80 7.12
N CYS A 67 -3.38 15.67 8.05
CA CYS A 67 -4.32 16.74 8.39
C CYS A 67 -3.65 17.69 9.39
N THR A 68 -3.06 18.79 8.90
CA THR A 68 -2.45 19.84 9.75
C THR A 68 -3.48 20.79 10.38
N SER A 69 -4.76 20.66 10.06
CA SER A 69 -5.84 21.28 10.82
C SER A 69 -6.04 20.46 12.09
N THR A 70 -5.60 21.00 13.22
CA THR A 70 -5.91 20.52 14.58
C THR A 70 -7.31 19.91 14.64
N PRO A 71 -7.48 18.64 15.03
CA PRO A 71 -8.81 18.08 15.23
C PRO A 71 -9.45 18.86 16.38
N HIS A 72 -10.51 19.62 16.10
CA HIS A 72 -11.40 20.03 17.16
C HIS A 72 -11.98 18.75 17.77
N PRO A 73 -11.87 18.57 19.10
CA PRO A 73 -12.38 17.36 19.74
C PRO A 73 -13.89 17.29 19.49
N ILE A 74 -14.32 16.26 18.77
CA ILE A 74 -15.71 15.84 18.83
C ILE A 74 -15.94 15.32 20.24
N ASN A 75 -16.89 15.97 20.89
CA ASN A 75 -17.25 15.86 22.29
C ASN A 75 -17.32 14.38 22.76
N GLY A 76 -16.54 14.04 23.79
CA GLY A 76 -16.77 12.86 24.62
C GLY A 76 -15.77 11.71 24.47
N GLN A 77 -14.89 11.60 25.48
CA GLN A 77 -14.39 10.37 26.10
C GLN A 77 -13.00 9.83 25.72
N HIS A 78 -12.16 9.76 26.76
CA HIS A 78 -10.91 9.00 26.96
C HIS A 78 -9.61 9.47 26.30
N ALA A 79 -8.85 10.27 27.06
CA ALA A 79 -7.39 10.12 27.15
C ALA A 79 -7.01 10.01 28.64
N SER A 80 -7.04 8.79 29.15
CA SER A 80 -6.46 8.43 30.43
C SER A 80 -4.94 8.51 30.35
N GLU A 81 -4.38 9.41 31.15
CA GLU A 81 -3.18 9.28 31.97
C GLU A 81 -2.05 8.38 31.43
N THR A 82 -0.95 9.00 31.01
CA THR A 82 0.36 8.35 31.00
C THR A 82 1.36 9.16 31.81
N GLY A 83 1.71 8.63 32.99
CA GLY A 83 3.09 8.57 33.47
C GLY A 83 3.64 9.80 34.20
N LYS A 84 3.37 9.88 35.51
CA LYS A 84 4.31 10.48 36.47
C LYS A 84 5.40 9.46 36.80
N GLU A 85 6.65 9.78 36.49
CA GLU A 85 7.87 9.20 37.08
C GLU A 85 8.83 10.39 37.30
N SER A 86 8.96 10.88 38.55
CA SER A 86 10.08 10.63 39.49
C SER A 86 11.42 11.21 39.01
N GLY A 87 12.24 11.97 39.74
CA GLY A 87 12.34 12.52 41.10
C GLY A 87 13.45 13.59 41.04
N SER A 88 13.68 14.44 42.04
CA SER A 88 14.71 14.20 43.06
C SER A 88 14.84 15.38 44.02
N HIS A 89 15.11 15.03 45.28
CA HIS A 89 15.85 15.72 46.36
C HIS A 89 15.88 17.25 46.43
N GLU A 90 15.47 17.79 47.58
CA GLU A 90 16.39 18.16 48.68
C GLU A 90 15.71 18.03 50.05
#